data_AF-A0A7C1N4I2-F1
#
_entry.id   AF-A0A7C1N4I2-F1
#
_cell.length_a   1.000
_cell.length_b   1.000
_cell.length_c   1.000
_cell.angle_alpha   90.00
_cell.angle_beta   90.00
_cell.angle_gamma   90.00
#
_symmetry.space_group_name_H-M   'P 1'
#
loop_
_entity.id
_entity.type
_entity.pdbx_description
1 polymer ?
#
loop_
_entity_poly.entity_id
_entity_poly.type
_entity_poly.pdbx_seq_one_letter_code
_entity_poly.pdbx_strand_id
1 'polypeptide(L)'
;MRIAFSPALPHAFTEHGAITAASVLNTSRAIESSIFVVRAFVGLRQILATHRDLARKLLDLEAHLKDHDQQIEAIFEAIHQLMAPPEKAKKNSYKESRADLTCQQKGLFERIRKIGI
;
A
#
# COMPACT_ATOMS: atom_id res chain seq x y z
N MET A 1 -40.02 -12.40 -45.56
CA MET A 1 -38.58 -12.09 -45.72
C MET A 1 -37.90 -12.47 -44.42
N ARG A 2 -37.08 -13.54 -44.39
CA ARG A 2 -36.45 -14.06 -43.16
C ARG A 2 -34.97 -13.72 -43.21
N ILE A 3 -34.57 -12.67 -42.51
CA ILE A 3 -33.16 -12.29 -42.42
C ILE A 3 -32.47 -13.22 -41.43
N ALA A 4 -31.53 -14.02 -41.90
CA ALA A 4 -30.66 -14.83 -41.05
C ALA A 4 -29.65 -13.88 -40.38
N PHE A 5 -29.59 -13.88 -39.05
CA PHE A 5 -28.64 -13.05 -38.30
C PHE A 5 -27.26 -13.71 -38.32
N SER A 6 -26.23 -12.95 -38.71
CA SER A 6 -24.84 -13.41 -38.65
C SER A 6 -24.37 -13.49 -37.19
N PRO A 7 -23.77 -14.60 -36.74
CA PRO A 7 -23.27 -14.74 -35.37
C PRO A 7 -22.00 -13.91 -35.09
N ALA A 8 -21.41 -13.26 -36.10
CA ALA A 8 -20.29 -12.35 -35.91
C ALA A 8 -20.74 -11.07 -35.20
N LEU A 9 -19.92 -10.53 -34.28
CA LEU A 9 -20.22 -9.27 -33.59
C LEU A 9 -20.53 -8.18 -34.62
N PRO A 10 -21.79 -7.71 -34.73
CA PRO A 10 -22.12 -6.73 -35.72
C PRO A 10 -21.54 -5.41 -35.25
N HIS A 11 -20.44 -4.99 -35.88
CA HIS A 11 -19.89 -3.65 -35.67
C HIS A 11 -20.92 -2.54 -35.97
N ALA A 12 -22.00 -2.88 -36.68
CA ALA A 12 -23.19 -2.07 -36.93
C ALA A 12 -23.85 -1.49 -35.66
N PHE A 13 -23.67 -2.11 -34.48
CA PHE A 13 -24.22 -1.62 -33.21
C PHE A 13 -23.26 -0.74 -32.40
N THR A 14 -22.14 -0.33 -33.00
CA THR A 14 -21.22 0.67 -32.43
C THR A 14 -21.47 2.05 -33.04
N GLU A 15 -20.90 3.12 -32.48
CA GLU A 15 -21.09 4.49 -32.99
C GLU A 15 -20.82 4.62 -34.49
N HIS A 16 -19.67 4.10 -34.95
CA HIS A 16 -19.30 4.14 -36.36
C HIS A 16 -20.19 3.23 -37.21
N GLY A 17 -20.64 2.10 -36.64
CA GLY A 17 -21.56 1.18 -37.31
C GLY A 17 -22.96 1.76 -37.51
N ALA A 18 -23.48 2.49 -36.53
CA ALA A 18 -24.76 3.16 -36.62
C ALA A 18 -24.75 4.25 -37.70
N ILE A 19 -23.66 5.02 -37.77
CA ILE A 19 -23.46 6.01 -38.84
C ILE A 19 -23.37 5.33 -40.20
N THR A 20 -22.55 4.27 -40.32
CA THR A 20 -22.37 3.53 -41.59
C THR A 20 -23.70 2.94 -42.08
N ALA A 21 -24.49 2.36 -41.17
CA ALA A 21 -25.81 1.84 -41.50
C ALA A 21 -26.78 2.94 -41.96
N ALA A 22 -26.77 4.11 -41.29
CA ALA A 22 -27.59 5.24 -41.71
C ALA A 22 -27.17 5.81 -43.07
N SER A 23 -25.87 5.86 -43.37
CA SER A 23 -25.35 6.27 -44.68
C SER A 23 -25.79 5.32 -45.80
N VAL A 24 -25.78 4.00 -45.54
CA VAL A 24 -26.24 3.00 -46.52
C VAL A 24 -27.75 3.09 -46.75
N LEU A 25 -28.54 3.29 -45.69
CA LEU A 25 -30.00 3.37 -45.78
C LEU A 25 -30.50 4.72 -46.29
N ASN A 26 -29.78 5.81 -46.01
CA ASN A 26 -30.02 7.18 -46.46
C ASN A 26 -31.48 7.69 -46.33
N THR A 27 -32.17 7.29 -45.26
CA THR A 27 -33.51 7.80 -44.92
C THR A 27 -33.42 8.72 -43.71
N SER A 28 -34.30 9.72 -43.63
CA SER A 28 -34.35 10.66 -42.49
C SER A 28 -34.47 9.92 -41.15
N ARG A 29 -35.30 8.86 -41.12
CA ARG A 29 -35.48 8.01 -39.93
C ARG A 29 -34.20 7.28 -39.51
N ALA A 30 -33.42 6.74 -40.47
CA ALA A 30 -32.17 6.06 -40.18
C ALA A 30 -31.11 7.05 -39.67
N ILE A 31 -31.05 8.24 -40.25
CA ILE A 31 -30.16 9.32 -39.81
C ILE A 31 -30.48 9.71 -38.37
N GLU A 32 -31.74 10.02 -38.05
CA GLU A 32 -32.16 10.38 -36.69
C GLU A 32 -31.84 9.29 -35.67
N SER A 33 -32.11 8.03 -36.02
CA SER A 33 -31.81 6.88 -35.15
C SER A 33 -30.31 6.74 -34.90
N SER A 34 -29.45 6.92 -35.91
CA SER A 34 -28.00 6.86 -35.74
C SER A 34 -27.47 7.93 -34.80
N ILE A 35 -27.99 9.17 -34.89
CA ILE A 35 -27.61 10.26 -33.98
C ILE A 35 -28.01 9.90 -32.54
N PHE A 36 -29.19 9.33 -32.33
CA PHE A 36 -29.63 8.90 -31.01
C PHE A 36 -28.70 7.85 -30.41
N VAL A 37 -28.34 6.82 -31.19
CA VAL A 37 -27.40 5.78 -30.76
C VAL A 37 -26.05 6.38 -30.41
N VAL A 38 -25.46 7.20 -31.28
CA VAL A 38 -24.16 7.84 -31.03
C VAL A 38 -24.18 8.68 -29.75
N ARG A 39 -25.23 9.49 -29.53
CA ARG A 39 -25.36 10.29 -28.29
C ARG A 39 -25.39 9.42 -27.03
N ALA A 40 -26.09 8.28 -27.07
CA ALA A 40 -26.14 7.36 -25.94
C ALA A 40 -24.74 6.79 -25.62
N PHE A 41 -23.99 6.35 -26.64
CA PHE A 41 -22.63 5.82 -26.44
C PHE A 41 -21.63 6.88 -25.97
N VAL A 42 -21.69 8.12 -26.49
CA VAL A 42 -20.89 9.25 -26.00
C VAL A 42 -21.19 9.53 -24.53
N GLY A 43 -22.47 9.60 -24.15
CA GLY A 43 -22.88 9.82 -22.76
C GLY A 43 -22.36 8.73 -21.81
N LEU A 44 -22.47 7.45 -22.21
CA LEU A 44 -21.93 6.33 -21.44
C LEU A 44 -20.42 6.45 -21.23
N ARG A 45 -19.65 6.83 -22.27
CA ARG A 45 -18.21 7.03 -22.15
C ARG A 45 -17.86 8.21 -21.25
N GLN A 46 -18.63 9.29 -21.27
CA GLN A 46 -18.42 10.43 -20.38
C GLN A 46 -18.55 10.01 -18.91
N ILE A 47 -19.57 9.20 -18.59
CA ILE A 47 -19.78 8.66 -17.24
C ILE A 47 -18.59 7.78 -16.84
N LEU A 48 -18.17 6.85 -17.70
CA LEU A 48 -17.03 5.97 -17.43
C LEU A 48 -15.70 6.74 -17.32
N ALA A 49 -15.51 7.80 -18.10
CA ALA A 49 -14.32 8.64 -18.06
C ALA A 49 -14.22 9.43 -16.75
N THR A 50 -15.36 9.90 -16.21
CA THR A 50 -15.42 10.64 -14.94
C THR A 50 -14.81 9.82 -13.78
N HIS A 51 -14.98 8.50 -13.80
CA HIS A 51 -14.39 7.62 -12.79
C HIS A 51 -12.88 7.39 -12.97
N ARG A 52 -12.34 7.52 -14.19
CA ARG A 52 -10.90 7.37 -14.42
C ARG A 52 -10.09 8.52 -13.84
N ASP A 53 -10.59 9.74 -13.97
CA ASP A 53 -9.92 10.91 -13.38
C ASP A 53 -10.02 10.89 -11.85
N LEU A 54 -11.14 10.41 -11.32
CA LEU A 54 -11.31 10.19 -9.88
C LEU A 54 -10.39 9.08 -9.36
N ALA A 55 -10.27 7.96 -10.08
CA ALA A 55 -9.34 6.88 -9.74
C ALA A 55 -7.87 7.35 -9.79
N ARG A 56 -7.50 8.19 -10.76
CA ARG A 56 -6.16 8.78 -10.83
C ARG A 56 -5.87 9.66 -9.62
N LYS A 57 -6.80 10.55 -9.26
CA LYS A 57 -6.66 11.41 -8.07
C LYS A 57 -6.55 10.61 -6.76
N LEU A 58 -7.26 9.47 -6.65
CA LEU A 58 -7.13 8.59 -5.49
C LEU A 58 -5.74 7.95 -5.42
N LEU A 59 -5.19 7.48 -6.54
CA LEU A 59 -3.83 6.92 -6.58
C LEU A 59 -2.77 7.98 -6.22
N ASP A 60 -2.93 9.21 -6.72
CA ASP A 60 -2.03 10.31 -6.39
C ASP A 60 -2.07 10.63 -4.88
N LEU A 61 -3.27 10.64 -4.28
CA LEU A 61 -3.44 10.82 -2.83
C LEU A 61 -2.84 9.66 -2.02
N GLU A 62 -3.05 8.41 -2.42
CA GLU A 62 -2.44 7.25 -1.75
C GLU A 62 -0.91 7.31 -1.77
N ALA A 63 -0.31 7.74 -2.89
CA ALA A 63 1.13 7.92 -2.98
C ALA A 63 1.64 8.98 -2.00
N HIS A 64 0.96 10.13 -1.93
CA HIS A 64 1.33 11.22 -1.01
C HIS A 64 1.20 10.80 0.46
N LEU A 65 0.16 10.05 0.83
CA LEU A 65 -0.01 9.54 2.20
C LEU A 65 1.10 8.56 2.59
N LYS A 66 1.51 7.70 1.66
CA LYS A 66 2.61 6.76 1.89
C LYS A 66 3.94 7.46 2.17
N ASP A 67 4.21 8.58 1.51
CA ASP A 67 5.42 9.38 1.77
C ASP A 67 5.41 10.01 3.18
N HIS A 68 4.23 10.29 3.73
CA HIS A 68 4.09 10.85 5.07
C HIS A 68 4.29 9.83 6.20
N ASP A 69 4.03 8.53 5.97
CA ASP A 69 4.24 7.50 6.99
C ASP A 69 5.69 7.46 7.51
N GLN A 70 6.67 7.61 6.60
CA GLN A 70 8.09 7.65 6.97
C GLN A 70 8.45 8.88 7.82
N GLN A 71 7.84 10.02 7.51
CA GLN A 71 8.05 11.26 8.26
C GLN A 71 7.43 11.15 9.66
N ILE A 72 6.26 10.52 9.76
CA ILE A 72 5.58 10.28 11.04
C ILE A 72 6.39 9.34 11.93
N GLU A 73 6.98 8.28 11.36
CA GLU A 73 7.85 7.34 12.10
C GLU A 73 9.09 8.06 12.66
N ALA A 74 9.75 8.90 11.85
CA ALA A 74 10.91 9.68 12.29
C ALA A 74 10.56 10.70 13.40
N ILE A 75 9.39 11.33 13.33
CA ILE A 75 8.90 12.23 14.39
C ILE A 75 8.64 11.43 15.67
N PHE A 76 8.06 10.24 15.57
CA PHE A 76 7.78 9.39 16.72
C PHE A 76 9.06 8.93 17.40
N GLU A 77 10.10 8.55 16.64
CA GLU A 77 11.43 8.26 17.19
C GLU A 77 12.02 9.47 17.93
N ALA A 78 11.96 10.66 17.33
CA ALA A 78 12.49 11.88 17.96
C ALA A 78 11.78 12.17 19.29
N ILE A 79 10.45 12.07 19.33
CA ILE A 79 9.67 12.25 20.56
C ILE A 79 10.05 11.17 21.59
N HIS A 80 10.23 9.92 21.17
CA HIS A 80 10.63 8.83 22.07
C HIS A 80 12.04 9.04 22.64
N GLN A 81 12.99 9.55 21.85
CA GLN A 81 14.33 9.92 22.32
C GLN A 81 14.30 11.08 23.33
N LEU A 82 13.40 12.05 23.14
CA LEU A 82 13.17 13.15 24.08
C LEU A 82 12.52 12.68 25.39
N MET A 83 11.67 11.65 25.35
CA MET A 83 11.04 11.05 26.53
C MET A 83 11.91 10.00 27.23
N ALA A 84 13.00 9.56 26.62
CA ALA A 84 13.91 8.59 27.22
C ALA A 84 14.54 9.19 28.50
N PRO A 85 14.38 8.54 29.66
CA PRO A 85 15.08 8.97 30.88
C PRO A 85 16.59 8.97 30.63
N PRO A 86 17.36 9.92 31.18
CA PRO A 86 18.80 9.96 30.99
C PRO A 86 19.41 8.60 31.35
N GLU A 87 20.27 8.07 30.47
CA GLU A 87 20.89 6.76 30.65
C GLU A 87 21.48 6.66 32.06
N LYS A 88 20.91 5.75 32.88
CA LYS A 88 21.51 5.39 34.15
C LYS A 88 22.87 4.80 33.83
N ALA A 89 23.93 5.53 34.17
CA ALA A 89 25.31 5.10 34.08
C ALA A 89 25.42 3.62 34.46
N LYS A 90 25.98 2.82 33.56
CA LYS A 90 26.20 1.38 33.74
C LYS A 90 26.93 1.13 35.07
N LYS A 91 26.19 0.67 36.08
CA LYS A 91 26.76 0.15 37.35
C LYS A 91 27.32 -1.25 37.09
N ASN A 92 28.39 -1.31 36.31
CA ASN A 92 29.23 -2.51 36.17
C ASN A 92 30.54 -2.29 36.93
N SER A 93 30.45 -1.97 38.23
CA SER A 93 31.62 -1.76 39.11
C SER A 93 31.54 -2.47 40.47
N TYR A 94 30.55 -3.33 40.71
CA TYR A 94 30.37 -3.99 42.02
C TYR A 94 30.05 -5.50 41.92
N LYS A 95 30.82 -6.26 41.15
CA LYS A 95 30.76 -7.75 41.22
C LYS A 95 32.13 -8.45 41.25
N GLU A 96 33.20 -7.75 41.63
CA GLU A 96 34.56 -8.31 41.65
C GLU A 96 35.28 -8.14 43.01
N SER A 97 34.57 -8.43 44.11
CA SER A 97 35.22 -8.61 45.43
C SER A 97 34.55 -9.67 46.32
N ARG A 98 33.54 -10.39 45.83
CA ARG A 98 32.90 -11.49 46.59
C ARG A 98 33.41 -12.88 46.19
N ALA A 99 34.15 -13.00 45.08
CA ALA A 99 34.80 -14.25 44.70
C ALA A 99 36.12 -14.49 45.48
N ASP A 100 36.85 -13.42 45.83
CA ASP A 100 38.21 -13.54 46.38
C ASP A 100 38.23 -14.00 47.85
N LEU A 101 37.25 -13.60 48.68
CA LEU A 101 37.18 -14.07 50.07
C LEU A 101 36.90 -15.57 50.18
N THR A 102 36.23 -16.17 49.18
CA THR A 102 35.94 -17.61 49.18
C THR A 102 37.13 -18.47 48.78
N CYS A 103 38.10 -17.90 48.05
CA CYS A 103 39.34 -18.59 47.68
C CYS A 103 40.38 -18.52 48.83
N GLN A 104 40.51 -17.35 49.47
CA GLN A 104 41.51 -17.15 50.53
C GLN A 104 41.17 -17.86 51.85
N GLN A 105 39.88 -17.97 52.20
CA GLN A 105 39.45 -18.76 53.36
C GLN A 105 39.60 -20.27 53.15
N LYS A 106 39.42 -20.76 51.92
CA LYS A 106 39.60 -22.19 51.60
C LYS A 106 41.08 -22.61 51.64
N GLY A 107 42.00 -21.73 51.22
CA GLY A 107 43.44 -21.99 51.30
C GLY A 107 44.03 -21.99 52.73
N LEU A 108 43.45 -21.22 53.65
CA LEU A 108 43.86 -21.22 55.06
C LEU A 108 43.42 -22.51 55.77
N PHE A 109 42.22 -23.00 55.48
CA PHE A 109 41.70 -24.25 56.06
C PHE A 109 42.44 -25.50 55.56
N GLU A 110 42.87 -25.52 54.29
CA GLU A 110 43.76 -26.58 53.75
C GLU A 110 45.16 -26.55 54.39
N ARG A 111 45.70 -25.36 54.71
CA ARG A 111 47.01 -25.25 55.41
C ARG A 111 46.92 -25.70 56.87
N ILE A 112 45.82 -25.43 57.55
CA ILE A 112 45.60 -25.90 58.93
C ILE A 112 45.44 -27.43 58.95
N ARG A 113 44.74 -28.04 57.98
CA ARG A 113 44.60 -29.50 57.90
C ARG A 113 45.91 -30.24 57.59
N LYS A 114 46.88 -29.59 56.93
CA LYS A 114 48.21 -30.16 56.63
C LYS A 114 49.19 -30.10 57.80
N ILE A 115 48.94 -29.25 58.78
CA ILE A 115 49.67 -29.19 60.05
C ILE A 115 48.87 -30.06 61.02
N GLY A 116 49.14 -31.37 61.01
CA GLY A 116 48.44 -32.33 61.86
C GLY A 116 48.58 -31.96 63.34
N ILE A 117 47.48 -31.50 63.93
CA ILE A 117 47.14 -31.63 65.34
C ILE A 117 45.91 -32.54 65.38
#